data_AF-A0A0A6YD21-F1
#
_entry.id   AF-A0A0A6YD21-F1
#
_cell.length_a   1.000
_cell.length_b   1.000
_cell.length_c   1.000
_cell.angle_alpha   90.00
_cell.angle_beta   90.00
_cell.angle_gamma   90.00
#
_symmetry.space_group_name_H-M   'P 1'
#
loop_
_entity.id
_entity.type
_entity.pdbx_description
1 polymer ?
#
loop_
_entity_poly.entity_id
_entity_poly.type
_entity_poly.pdbx_seq_one_letter_code
_entity_poly.pdbx_strand_id
1 'polypeptide(L)'
;MQNTENNDVSGIVLLIAGAVVLSVVSFVLVNLGTILLLLLAGAVLWLLGMFVREFARSLTERARERLHGTSRSPAGSGARTACRATARIPGKSPRKNSGKSIVRTAEQARLTAAEDMRTAWIRWQLGVLPPQQRHGDASFIAVRLAEVPHADWDATRLRRHGQALWSVRDAAARTPLHGEVEARLDRVAAMLSELTDEEFDTHRGQIDDRYLYHPDREVRAAYLAGGSQGVEAIMGTITAVRAQVREDAAARAAADSLARERNAALRALRETRRPARPRDAHAAWEAQAEQIGR
;
A
#
# COMPACT_ATOMS: atom_id res chain seq x y z
N MET A 1 44.44 17.05 62.81
CA MET A 1 43.31 17.64 62.06
C MET A 1 43.42 17.19 60.61
N GLN A 2 42.70 16.14 60.21
CA GLN A 2 42.53 15.69 58.81
C GLN A 2 41.64 14.43 58.89
N ASN A 3 40.30 14.62 58.87
CA ASN A 3 39.34 13.53 58.63
C ASN A 3 37.90 14.00 58.37
N THR A 4 37.67 15.29 58.12
CA THR A 4 36.33 15.84 57.87
C THR A 4 35.98 15.98 56.38
N GLU A 5 36.97 16.01 55.47
CA GLU A 5 36.71 16.26 54.03
C GLU A 5 36.12 15.07 53.26
N ASN A 6 36.32 13.82 53.70
CA ASN A 6 35.84 12.65 52.95
C ASN A 6 34.36 12.32 53.20
N ASN A 7 33.77 12.79 54.30
CA ASN A 7 32.36 12.50 54.62
C ASN A 7 31.39 13.37 53.79
N ASP A 8 31.79 14.58 53.45
CA ASP A 8 30.95 15.52 52.69
C ASP A 8 30.75 15.08 51.23
N VAL A 9 31.81 14.54 50.61
CA VAL A 9 31.75 14.01 49.24
C VAL A 9 30.88 12.75 49.19
N SER A 10 30.97 11.88 50.20
CA SER A 10 30.15 10.66 50.27
C SER A 10 28.65 10.98 50.46
N GLY A 11 28.33 11.99 51.25
CA GLY A 11 26.94 12.45 51.44
C GLY A 11 26.32 13.04 50.16
N ILE A 12 27.09 13.86 49.43
CA ILE A 12 26.63 14.46 48.17
C ILE A 12 26.39 13.39 47.09
N VAL A 13 27.29 12.40 46.98
CA VAL A 13 27.13 11.29 46.03
C VAL A 13 25.89 10.45 46.35
N LEU A 14 25.59 10.19 47.63
CA LEU A 14 24.40 9.45 48.04
C LEU A 14 23.10 10.18 47.67
N LEU A 15 23.07 11.51 47.84
CA LEU A 15 21.90 12.34 47.48
C LEU A 15 21.67 12.37 45.97
N ILE A 16 22.73 12.50 45.17
CA ILE A 16 22.63 12.48 43.70
C ILE A 16 22.14 11.10 43.23
N ALA A 17 22.70 10.02 43.77
CA ALA A 17 22.27 8.66 43.44
C ALA A 17 20.79 8.43 43.80
N GLY A 18 20.35 8.88 44.98
CA GLY A 18 18.95 8.80 45.40
C GLY A 18 18.00 9.58 44.48
N ALA A 19 18.36 10.80 44.08
CA ALA A 19 17.57 11.62 43.17
C ALA A 19 17.44 11.00 41.77
N VAL A 20 18.52 10.40 41.24
CA VAL A 20 18.50 9.72 39.94
C VAL A 20 17.58 8.49 39.99
N VAL A 21 17.68 7.66 41.04
CA VAL A 21 16.80 6.49 41.20
C VAL A 21 15.34 6.90 41.30
N LEU A 22 15.02 7.94 42.09
CA LEU A 22 13.66 8.43 42.22
C LEU A 22 13.09 8.96 40.88
N SER A 23 13.93 9.66 40.10
CA SER A 23 13.58 10.14 38.76
C SER A 23 13.28 8.99 37.80
N VAL A 24 14.13 7.95 37.78
CA VAL A 24 13.91 6.77 36.92
C VAL A 24 12.64 6.03 37.31
N VAL A 25 12.40 5.81 38.61
CA VAL A 25 11.19 5.13 39.10
C VAL A 25 9.94 5.94 38.75
N SER A 26 9.96 7.27 38.94
CA SER A 26 8.85 8.15 38.56
C SER A 26 8.60 8.10 37.05
N PHE A 27 9.65 8.11 36.24
CA PHE A 27 9.53 8.02 34.78
C PHE A 27 8.92 6.68 34.34
N VAL A 28 9.33 5.57 34.95
CA VAL A 28 8.76 4.24 34.66
C VAL A 28 7.28 4.18 35.06
N LEU A 29 6.91 4.70 36.24
CA LEU A 29 5.52 4.69 36.71
C LEU A 29 4.60 5.55 35.84
N VAL A 30 5.05 6.73 35.43
CA VAL A 30 4.27 7.60 34.53
C VAL A 30 4.09 6.93 33.17
N ASN A 31 5.13 6.31 32.61
CA ASN A 31 5.02 5.58 31.34
C ASN A 31 4.11 4.34 31.44
N LEU A 32 4.15 3.62 32.56
CA LEU A 32 3.25 2.49 32.77
C LEU A 32 1.79 2.96 32.85
N GLY A 33 1.53 4.09 33.52
CA GLY A 33 0.22 4.71 33.61
C GLY A 33 -0.32 5.18 32.25
N THR A 34 0.53 5.79 31.41
CA THR A 34 0.12 6.21 30.06
C THR A 34 -0.16 5.01 29.16
N ILE A 35 0.64 3.95 29.23
CA ILE A 35 0.39 2.70 28.50
C ILE A 35 -0.95 2.09 28.93
N LEU A 36 -1.23 2.01 30.23
CA LEU A 36 -2.49 1.47 30.73
C LEU A 36 -3.70 2.30 30.25
N LEU A 37 -3.57 3.63 30.26
CA LEU A 37 -4.62 4.54 29.77
C LEU A 37 -4.87 4.38 28.26
N LEU A 38 -3.82 4.20 27.46
CA LEU A 38 -3.94 3.94 26.03
C LEU A 38 -4.60 2.57 25.74
N LEU A 39 -4.26 1.54 26.51
CA LEU A 39 -4.91 0.23 26.40
C LEU A 39 -6.41 0.33 26.74
N LEU A 40 -6.76 1.08 27.79
CA LEU A 40 -8.15 1.26 28.20
C LEU A 40 -8.94 2.08 27.16
N ALA A 41 -8.34 3.14 26.62
CA ALA A 41 -8.94 3.90 25.51
C ALA A 41 -9.14 3.04 24.26
N GLY A 42 -8.17 2.18 23.92
CA GLY A 42 -8.27 1.21 22.83
C GLY A 42 -9.40 0.21 23.04
N ALA A 43 -9.55 -0.31 24.26
CA ALA A 43 -10.64 -1.22 24.62
C ALA A 43 -12.03 -0.55 24.50
N VAL A 44 -12.16 0.71 24.93
CA VAL A 44 -13.40 1.49 24.78
C VAL A 44 -13.74 1.74 23.31
N LEU A 45 -12.76 2.11 22.49
CA LEU A 45 -12.93 2.29 21.04
C LEU A 45 -13.34 0.99 20.36
N TRP A 46 -12.75 -0.14 20.78
CA TRP A 46 -13.09 -1.45 20.25
C TRP A 46 -14.52 -1.86 20.59
N LEU A 47 -14.96 -1.67 21.85
CA LEU A 47 -16.34 -1.92 22.28
C LEU A 47 -17.33 -1.00 21.55
N LEU A 48 -16.99 0.27 21.34
CA LEU A 48 -17.82 1.20 20.59
C LEU A 48 -17.97 0.75 19.12
N GLY A 49 -16.88 0.31 18.48
CA GLY A 49 -16.92 -0.23 17.12
C GLY A 49 -17.76 -1.50 17.00
N MET A 50 -17.66 -2.41 17.98
CA MET A 50 -18.52 -3.59 18.10
C MET A 50 -19.99 -3.21 18.23
N PHE A 51 -20.31 -2.23 19.08
CA PHE A 51 -21.68 -1.78 19.28
C PHE A 51 -22.26 -1.13 18.01
N VAL A 52 -21.50 -0.28 17.32
CA VAL A 52 -21.91 0.33 16.05
C VAL A 52 -22.14 -0.73 14.97
N ARG A 53 -21.28 -1.76 14.90
CA ARG A 53 -21.42 -2.87 13.95
C ARG A 53 -22.69 -3.67 14.20
N GLU A 54 -23.00 -3.97 15.46
CA GLU A 54 -24.19 -4.73 15.82
C GLU A 54 -25.48 -3.91 15.64
N PHE A 55 -25.43 -2.62 15.95
CA PHE A 55 -26.52 -1.69 15.68
C PHE A 55 -26.78 -1.52 14.17
N ALA A 56 -25.72 -1.46 13.35
CA ALA A 56 -25.84 -1.42 11.90
C ALA A 56 -26.49 -2.69 11.35
N ARG A 57 -26.14 -3.88 11.87
CA ARG A 57 -26.79 -5.14 11.49
C ARG A 57 -28.29 -5.13 11.83
N SER A 58 -28.63 -4.72 13.05
CA SER A 58 -30.02 -4.55 13.50
C SER A 58 -30.84 -3.61 12.60
N LEU A 59 -30.24 -2.49 12.17
CA LEU A 59 -30.90 -1.55 11.27
C LEU A 59 -31.06 -2.10 9.85
N THR A 60 -30.08 -2.86 9.35
CA THR A 60 -30.18 -3.49 8.02
C THR A 60 -31.25 -4.57 7.96
N GLU A 61 -31.48 -5.32 9.04
CA GLU A 61 -32.57 -6.30 9.10
C GLU A 61 -33.94 -5.61 9.11
N ARG A 62 -34.12 -4.55 9.92
CA ARG A 62 -35.36 -3.77 9.96
C ARG A 62 -35.65 -3.03 8.64
N ALA A 63 -34.62 -2.59 7.92
CA ALA A 63 -34.78 -1.99 6.60
C ALA A 63 -35.21 -3.03 5.54
N ARG A 64 -34.72 -4.27 5.66
CA ARG A 64 -35.05 -5.36 4.74
C ARG A 64 -36.49 -5.86 4.91
N GLU A 65 -37.01 -5.88 6.13
CA GLU A 65 -38.43 -6.19 6.40
C GLU A 65 -39.39 -5.15 5.82
N ARG A 66 -39.03 -3.86 5.83
CA ARG A 66 -39.86 -2.79 5.23
C ARG A 66 -39.85 -2.80 3.71
N LEU A 67 -38.80 -3.31 3.06
CA LEU A 67 -38.68 -3.39 1.60
C LEU A 67 -39.29 -4.67 0.98
N HIS A 68 -39.57 -5.71 1.78
CA HIS A 68 -40.19 -6.97 1.31
C HIS A 68 -41.64 -7.18 1.78
N GLY A 69 -42.26 -6.16 2.40
CA GLY A 69 -43.61 -6.22 2.95
C GLY A 69 -44.80 -5.94 2.00
N THR A 70 -44.62 -5.86 0.68
CA THR A 70 -45.75 -5.63 -0.25
C THR A 70 -45.58 -6.41 -1.56
N SER A 71 -45.93 -7.70 -1.55
CA SER A 71 -46.72 -8.34 -2.62
C SER A 71 -47.02 -9.80 -2.25
N ARG A 72 -48.17 -10.04 -1.61
CA ARG A 72 -48.82 -11.35 -1.58
C ARG A 72 -50.32 -11.11 -1.63
N SER A 73 -50.89 -11.22 -2.83
CA SER A 73 -52.31 -11.42 -3.04
C SER A 73 -52.55 -12.93 -3.19
N PRO A 74 -53.37 -13.57 -2.33
CA PRO A 74 -53.80 -14.95 -2.52
C PRO A 74 -55.18 -14.97 -3.18
N ALA A 75 -55.26 -15.53 -4.39
CA ALA A 75 -56.53 -15.94 -4.97
C ALA A 75 -56.32 -17.26 -5.71
N GLY A 76 -56.39 -18.35 -4.95
CA GLY A 76 -56.49 -19.71 -5.45
C GLY A 76 -57.68 -20.40 -4.79
N SER A 77 -58.82 -20.40 -5.48
CA SER A 77 -59.97 -21.25 -5.17
C SER A 77 -60.83 -21.40 -6.42
N GLY A 78 -60.87 -22.59 -6.99
CA GLY A 78 -61.74 -22.93 -8.12
C GLY A 78 -61.44 -24.34 -8.64
N ALA A 79 -62.30 -25.28 -8.30
CA ALA A 79 -62.14 -26.71 -8.52
C ALA A 79 -62.90 -27.22 -9.78
N ARG A 80 -62.50 -28.42 -10.25
CA ARG A 80 -63.19 -29.39 -11.14
C ARG A 80 -63.23 -28.99 -12.64
N THR A 81 -63.15 -29.87 -13.66
CA THR A 81 -63.43 -31.32 -13.81
C THR A 81 -62.85 -31.84 -15.16
N ALA A 82 -62.51 -33.13 -15.20
CA ALA A 82 -62.68 -34.11 -16.30
C ALA A 82 -62.07 -33.96 -17.71
N CYS A 83 -61.35 -35.04 -18.10
CA CYS A 83 -61.25 -35.69 -19.41
C CYS A 83 -60.88 -34.88 -20.67
N ARG A 84 -59.76 -35.25 -21.33
CA ARG A 84 -59.73 -36.00 -22.61
C ARG A 84 -58.30 -36.01 -23.19
N ALA A 85 -57.87 -37.20 -23.60
CA ALA A 85 -56.60 -37.43 -24.28
C ALA A 85 -56.57 -36.78 -25.68
N THR A 86 -55.49 -36.08 -26.00
CA THR A 86 -54.87 -36.03 -27.34
C THR A 86 -53.43 -35.49 -27.27
N ALA A 87 -52.59 -36.10 -28.12
CA ALA A 87 -51.46 -35.49 -28.83
C ALA A 87 -50.22 -34.99 -28.05
N ARG A 88 -49.18 -35.82 -28.13
CA ARG A 88 -47.75 -35.50 -28.29
C ARG A 88 -47.49 -34.08 -28.84
N ILE A 89 -46.83 -33.23 -28.05
CA ILE A 89 -46.01 -32.11 -28.54
C ILE A 89 -44.68 -32.15 -27.78
N PRO A 90 -43.51 -32.30 -28.44
CA PRO A 90 -42.22 -32.16 -27.80
C PRO A 90 -41.94 -30.66 -27.61
N GLY A 91 -42.37 -30.14 -26.46
CA GLY A 91 -42.28 -28.72 -26.14
C GLY A 91 -40.97 -28.36 -25.44
N LYS A 92 -39.99 -27.92 -26.23
CA LYS A 92 -38.92 -26.96 -25.89
C LYS A 92 -37.97 -27.36 -24.75
N SER A 93 -36.83 -27.90 -25.16
CA SER A 93 -35.56 -27.81 -24.45
C SER A 93 -35.34 -26.38 -23.92
N PRO A 94 -35.09 -26.19 -22.61
CA PRO A 94 -34.60 -24.93 -22.13
C PRO A 94 -33.12 -24.82 -22.51
N ARG A 95 -32.64 -23.59 -22.72
CA ARG A 95 -31.22 -23.20 -22.69
C ARG A 95 -30.41 -23.32 -23.99
N LYS A 96 -30.56 -22.33 -24.86
CA LYS A 96 -29.40 -21.73 -25.56
C LYS A 96 -28.84 -20.48 -24.85
N ASN A 97 -29.59 -19.86 -23.94
CA ASN A 97 -29.15 -18.64 -23.25
C ASN A 97 -28.42 -18.87 -21.91
N SER A 98 -28.46 -20.06 -21.31
CA SER A 98 -27.76 -20.28 -20.04
C SER A 98 -26.25 -20.39 -20.20
N GLY A 99 -25.75 -20.92 -21.32
CA GLY A 99 -24.31 -21.02 -21.56
C GLY A 99 -23.64 -19.65 -21.58
N LYS A 100 -24.26 -18.66 -22.23
CA LYS A 100 -23.75 -17.28 -22.25
C LYS A 100 -23.81 -16.60 -20.87
N SER A 101 -24.82 -16.95 -20.07
CA SER A 101 -24.92 -16.48 -18.68
C SER A 101 -23.82 -17.08 -17.80
N ILE A 102 -23.61 -18.40 -17.88
CA ILE A 102 -22.59 -19.11 -17.09
C ILE A 102 -21.19 -18.66 -17.48
N VAL A 103 -20.89 -18.53 -18.77
CA VAL A 103 -19.59 -18.02 -19.24
C VAL A 103 -19.31 -16.62 -18.70
N ARG A 104 -20.30 -15.71 -18.75
CA ARG A 104 -20.16 -14.36 -18.18
C ARG A 104 -19.98 -14.39 -16.66
N THR A 105 -20.66 -15.30 -15.96
CA THR A 105 -20.47 -15.49 -14.51
C THR A 105 -19.10 -16.06 -14.17
N ALA A 106 -18.58 -16.99 -14.95
CA ALA A 106 -17.26 -17.58 -14.77
C ALA A 106 -16.13 -16.57 -15.06
N GLU A 107 -16.29 -15.73 -16.09
CA GLU A 107 -15.36 -14.63 -16.38
C GLU A 107 -15.36 -13.61 -15.24
N GLN A 108 -16.53 -13.21 -14.74
CA GLN A 108 -16.64 -12.34 -13.58
C GLN A 108 -15.99 -12.96 -12.34
N ALA A 109 -16.14 -14.27 -12.14
CA ALA A 109 -15.52 -14.99 -11.03
C ALA A 109 -13.98 -14.94 -11.13
N ARG A 110 -13.40 -15.12 -12.33
CA ARG A 110 -11.95 -14.98 -12.55
C ARG A 110 -11.45 -13.59 -12.18
N LEU A 111 -12.10 -12.56 -12.71
CA LEU A 111 -11.71 -11.16 -12.47
C LEU A 111 -11.82 -10.82 -10.99
N THR A 112 -12.88 -11.28 -10.33
CA THR A 112 -13.08 -11.05 -8.89
C THR A 112 -12.00 -11.74 -8.07
N ALA A 113 -11.63 -12.98 -8.39
CA ALA A 113 -10.56 -13.69 -7.69
C ALA A 113 -9.19 -13.04 -7.84
N ALA A 114 -8.85 -12.57 -9.05
CA ALA A 114 -7.61 -11.86 -9.29
C ALA A 114 -7.55 -10.56 -8.48
N GLU A 115 -8.66 -9.84 -8.42
CA GLU A 115 -8.78 -8.61 -7.63
C GLU A 115 -8.78 -8.87 -6.11
N ASP A 116 -9.43 -9.93 -5.63
CA ASP A 116 -9.39 -10.34 -4.22
C ASP A 116 -7.95 -10.68 -3.79
N MET A 117 -7.21 -11.41 -4.64
CA MET A 117 -5.81 -11.75 -4.42
C MET A 117 -4.93 -10.51 -4.33
N ARG A 118 -5.05 -9.62 -5.33
CA ARG A 118 -4.32 -8.35 -5.38
C ARG A 118 -4.63 -7.46 -4.18
N THR A 119 -5.92 -7.31 -3.85
CA THR A 119 -6.36 -6.55 -2.69
C THR A 119 -5.78 -7.14 -1.41
N ALA A 120 -5.86 -8.47 -1.21
CA ALA A 120 -5.31 -9.13 -0.03
C ALA A 120 -3.80 -8.92 0.14
N TRP A 121 -3.03 -8.98 -0.96
CA TRP A 121 -1.60 -8.67 -0.95
C TRP A 121 -1.32 -7.22 -0.58
N ILE A 122 -2.05 -6.26 -1.15
CA ILE A 122 -1.91 -4.85 -0.77
C ILE A 122 -2.24 -4.65 0.72
N ARG A 123 -3.30 -5.29 1.24
CA ARG A 123 -3.64 -5.22 2.67
C ARG A 123 -2.52 -5.78 3.54
N TRP A 124 -1.95 -6.90 3.13
CA TRP A 124 -0.84 -7.55 3.83
C TRP A 124 0.35 -6.59 3.95
N GLN A 125 0.76 -5.97 2.84
CA GLN A 125 1.93 -5.06 2.81
C GLN A 125 1.70 -3.74 3.54
N LEU A 126 0.51 -3.14 3.40
CA LEU A 126 0.17 -1.84 3.98
C LEU A 126 -0.29 -1.92 5.44
N GLY A 127 -0.64 -3.11 5.93
CA GLY A 127 -1.17 -3.33 7.27
C GLY A 127 -2.57 -2.74 7.46
N VAL A 128 -2.76 -1.91 8.49
CA VAL A 128 -4.06 -1.30 8.79
C VAL A 128 -4.40 -0.28 7.71
N LEU A 129 -5.47 -0.56 6.97
CA LEU A 129 -5.92 0.30 5.88
C LEU A 129 -6.90 1.38 6.36
N PRO A 130 -6.72 2.64 5.91
CA PRO A 130 -7.67 3.70 6.21
C PRO A 130 -9.01 3.47 5.48
N PRO A 131 -10.10 4.09 5.97
CA PRO A 131 -11.37 4.07 5.27
C PRO A 131 -11.23 4.72 3.89
N GLN A 132 -11.90 4.15 2.89
CA GLN A 132 -11.89 4.70 1.55
C GLN A 132 -12.83 5.90 1.42
N GLN A 133 -12.32 6.96 0.82
CA GLN A 133 -13.03 8.18 0.52
C GLN A 133 -13.84 7.97 -0.76
N ARG A 134 -15.14 8.24 -0.66
CA ARG A 134 -16.08 8.08 -1.79
C ARG A 134 -16.23 9.36 -2.62
N HIS A 135 -15.77 10.49 -2.08
CA HIS A 135 -15.88 11.81 -2.67
C HIS A 135 -14.48 12.42 -2.73
N GLY A 136 -14.08 12.85 -3.92
CA GLY A 136 -12.77 13.45 -4.16
C GLY A 136 -12.65 13.81 -5.63
N ASP A 137 -12.32 15.06 -5.91
CA ASP A 137 -12.16 15.54 -7.29
C ASP A 137 -10.81 15.07 -7.86
N ALA A 138 -10.69 15.07 -9.19
CA ALA A 138 -9.47 14.61 -9.87
C ALA A 138 -8.20 15.35 -9.40
N SER A 139 -8.32 16.64 -9.04
CA SER A 139 -7.21 17.44 -8.50
C SER A 139 -6.71 16.90 -7.16
N PHE A 140 -7.62 16.48 -6.27
CA PHE A 140 -7.28 15.90 -4.98
C PHE A 140 -6.52 14.57 -5.15
N ILE A 141 -6.93 13.75 -6.12
CA ILE A 141 -6.25 12.49 -6.45
C ILE A 141 -4.88 12.77 -7.08
N ALA A 142 -4.79 13.73 -8.00
CA ALA A 142 -3.54 14.11 -8.65
C ALA A 142 -2.48 14.57 -7.64
N VAL A 143 -2.87 15.32 -6.60
CA VAL A 143 -1.95 15.72 -5.52
C VAL A 143 -1.35 14.51 -4.80
N ARG A 144 -2.10 13.42 -4.63
CA ARG A 144 -1.59 12.18 -4.01
C ARG A 144 -0.66 11.41 -4.96
N LEU A 145 -0.93 11.43 -6.25
CA LEU A 145 -0.10 10.78 -7.27
C LEU A 145 1.22 11.52 -7.56
N ALA A 146 1.24 12.84 -7.32
CA ALA A 146 2.39 13.69 -7.57
C ALA A 146 3.64 13.29 -6.77
N GLU A 147 3.48 12.70 -5.58
CA GLU A 147 4.60 12.13 -4.83
C GLU A 147 4.95 10.75 -5.41
N VAL A 148 6.16 10.58 -5.94
CA VAL A 148 6.62 9.31 -6.56
C VAL A 148 7.44 8.51 -5.56
N PRO A 149 7.14 7.21 -5.33
CA PRO A 149 7.91 6.38 -4.42
C PRO A 149 9.32 6.13 -4.98
N HIS A 150 10.32 6.24 -4.10
CA HIS A 150 11.73 6.09 -4.43
C HIS A 150 12.35 4.91 -3.67
N ALA A 151 13.39 4.31 -4.25
CA ALA A 151 14.06 3.12 -3.70
C ALA A 151 14.78 3.37 -2.36
N ASP A 152 15.05 4.63 -2.01
CA ASP A 152 15.66 5.05 -0.75
C ASP A 152 14.64 5.29 0.37
N TRP A 153 13.34 5.18 0.08
CA TRP A 153 12.31 5.32 1.10
C TRP A 153 12.29 4.12 2.04
N ASP A 154 12.17 4.40 3.32
CA ASP A 154 11.93 3.36 4.31
C ASP A 154 10.52 2.75 4.19
N ALA A 155 10.33 1.58 4.79
CA ALA A 155 9.05 0.88 4.80
C ALA A 155 7.92 1.72 5.43
N THR A 156 8.23 2.59 6.40
CA THR A 156 7.22 3.41 7.07
C THR A 156 6.64 4.47 6.12
N ARG A 157 7.49 5.14 5.37
CA ARG A 157 7.11 6.15 4.38
C ARG A 157 6.33 5.52 3.23
N LEU A 158 6.81 4.38 2.72
CA LEU A 158 6.10 3.61 1.70
C LEU A 158 4.69 3.19 2.18
N ARG A 159 4.56 2.67 3.40
CA ARG A 159 3.25 2.32 3.97
C ARG A 159 2.33 3.53 4.09
N ARG A 160 2.81 4.67 4.60
CA ARG A 160 2.00 5.90 4.70
C ARG A 160 1.51 6.37 3.33
N HIS A 161 2.40 6.37 2.34
CA HIS A 161 2.05 6.76 0.98
C HIS A 161 1.04 5.77 0.35
N GLY A 162 1.27 4.47 0.48
CA GLY A 162 0.34 3.43 0.01
C GLY A 162 -1.03 3.51 0.70
N GLN A 163 -1.08 3.78 2.00
CA GLN A 163 -2.33 4.01 2.74
C GLN A 163 -3.06 5.27 2.24
N ALA A 164 -2.33 6.34 1.95
CA ALA A 164 -2.92 7.56 1.37
C ALA A 164 -3.53 7.28 -0.01
N LEU A 165 -2.84 6.54 -0.89
CA LEU A 165 -3.37 6.10 -2.18
C LEU A 165 -4.58 5.18 -2.03
N TRP A 166 -4.51 4.24 -1.08
CA TRP A 166 -5.61 3.32 -0.79
C TRP A 166 -6.87 4.09 -0.38
N SER A 167 -6.72 5.14 0.43
CA SER A 167 -7.84 5.97 0.88
C SER A 167 -8.58 6.67 -0.26
N VAL A 168 -7.94 6.91 -1.42
CA VAL A 168 -8.56 7.59 -2.56
C VAL A 168 -8.96 6.64 -3.70
N ARG A 169 -8.74 5.34 -3.53
CA ARG A 169 -8.98 4.31 -4.55
C ARG A 169 -10.43 4.30 -5.08
N ASP A 170 -11.42 4.27 -4.20
CA ASP A 170 -12.85 4.33 -4.56
C ASP A 170 -13.26 5.64 -5.27
N ALA A 171 -12.69 6.78 -4.86
CA ALA A 171 -12.90 8.05 -5.54
C ALA A 171 -12.28 8.03 -6.95
N ALA A 172 -11.07 7.47 -7.06
CA ALA A 172 -10.34 7.38 -8.32
C ALA A 172 -11.03 6.48 -9.35
N ALA A 173 -11.77 5.45 -8.93
CA ALA A 173 -12.53 4.56 -9.82
C ALA A 173 -13.52 5.29 -10.76
N ARG A 174 -13.88 6.54 -10.46
CA ARG A 174 -14.78 7.37 -11.29
C ARG A 174 -14.03 8.39 -12.15
N THR A 175 -12.71 8.32 -12.18
CA THR A 175 -11.81 9.28 -12.83
C THR A 175 -10.85 8.55 -13.78
N PRO A 176 -10.27 9.23 -14.77
CA PRO A 176 -9.25 8.64 -15.64
C PRO A 176 -7.96 8.25 -14.89
N LEU A 177 -7.78 8.72 -13.65
CA LEU A 177 -6.59 8.44 -12.82
C LEU A 177 -6.65 7.08 -12.12
N HIS A 178 -7.75 6.32 -12.23
CA HIS A 178 -7.90 5.03 -11.56
C HIS A 178 -6.74 4.08 -11.84
N GLY A 179 -6.41 3.88 -13.12
CA GLY A 179 -5.32 2.97 -13.52
C GLY A 179 -3.96 3.38 -12.96
N GLU A 180 -3.70 4.69 -12.84
CA GLU A 180 -2.45 5.20 -12.27
C GLU A 180 -2.39 4.98 -10.75
N VAL A 181 -3.51 5.17 -10.03
CA VAL A 181 -3.61 4.84 -8.60
C VAL A 181 -3.37 3.35 -8.37
N GLU A 182 -3.98 2.48 -9.18
CA GLU A 182 -3.81 1.04 -9.05
C GLU A 182 -2.36 0.61 -9.32
N ALA A 183 -1.77 1.09 -10.42
CA ALA A 183 -0.38 0.81 -10.75
C ALA A 183 0.59 1.33 -9.67
N ARG A 184 0.28 2.48 -9.06
CA ARG A 184 1.09 3.04 -7.98
C ARG A 184 0.97 2.23 -6.70
N LEU A 185 -0.22 1.76 -6.34
CA LEU A 185 -0.43 0.86 -5.21
C LEU A 185 0.36 -0.45 -5.38
N ASP A 186 0.31 -1.03 -6.58
CA ASP A 186 1.06 -2.25 -6.90
C ASP A 186 2.57 -2.04 -6.77
N ARG A 187 3.07 -0.91 -7.29
CA ARG A 187 4.49 -0.55 -7.14
C ARG A 187 4.90 -0.41 -5.67
N VAL A 188 4.10 0.28 -4.86
CA VAL A 188 4.40 0.46 -3.43
C VAL A 188 4.38 -0.86 -2.67
N ALA A 189 3.38 -1.71 -2.92
CA ALA A 189 3.28 -3.04 -2.30
C ALA A 189 4.45 -3.95 -2.70
N ALA A 190 4.89 -3.88 -3.96
CA ALA A 190 6.08 -4.59 -4.42
C ALA A 190 7.37 -4.08 -3.76
N MET A 191 7.57 -2.76 -3.65
CA MET A 191 8.71 -2.19 -2.94
C MET A 191 8.73 -2.60 -1.45
N LEU A 192 7.56 -2.68 -0.80
CA LEU A 192 7.45 -3.17 0.57
C LEU A 192 7.77 -4.66 0.68
N SER A 193 7.33 -5.47 -0.27
CA SER A 193 7.64 -6.91 -0.31
C SER A 193 9.16 -7.13 -0.40
N GLU A 194 9.85 -6.36 -1.25
CA GLU A 194 11.32 -6.41 -1.38
C GLU A 194 12.07 -5.98 -0.12
N LEU A 195 11.53 -5.01 0.63
CA LEU A 195 12.18 -4.49 1.84
C LEU A 195 11.95 -5.36 3.08
N THR A 196 10.82 -6.07 3.13
CA THR A 196 10.40 -6.83 4.32
C THR A 196 10.68 -8.33 4.21
N ASP A 197 10.87 -8.85 2.99
CA ASP A 197 11.03 -10.28 2.69
C ASP A 197 9.88 -11.14 3.29
N GLU A 198 8.72 -10.52 3.50
CA GLU A 198 7.53 -11.18 4.04
C GLU A 198 6.82 -11.96 2.93
N GLU A 199 6.81 -13.29 3.05
CA GLU A 199 6.07 -14.16 2.15
C GLU A 199 4.55 -13.90 2.25
N PHE A 200 3.92 -13.68 1.10
CA PHE A 200 2.49 -13.45 1.05
C PHE A 200 1.71 -14.77 1.08
N ASP A 201 0.91 -14.95 2.13
CA ASP A 201 -0.02 -16.08 2.24
C ASP A 201 -1.20 -15.92 1.26
N THR A 202 -1.13 -16.66 0.15
CA THR A 202 -2.13 -16.64 -0.93
C THR A 202 -3.53 -17.09 -0.51
N HIS A 203 -3.68 -17.82 0.60
CA HIS A 203 -5.00 -18.19 1.12
C HIS A 203 -5.82 -16.96 1.54
N ARG A 204 -5.15 -15.85 1.88
CA ARG A 204 -5.81 -14.58 2.23
C ARG A 204 -6.55 -13.92 1.07
N GLY A 205 -6.24 -14.30 -0.17
CA GLY A 205 -6.90 -13.81 -1.37
C GLY A 205 -8.14 -14.59 -1.79
N GLN A 206 -8.43 -15.73 -1.14
CA GLN A 206 -9.57 -16.59 -1.47
C GLN A 206 -10.68 -16.38 -0.44
N ILE A 207 -11.45 -15.30 -0.59
CA ILE A 207 -12.38 -14.82 0.45
C ILE A 207 -13.87 -14.83 0.06
N ASP A 208 -14.19 -14.91 -1.23
CA ASP A 208 -15.59 -14.82 -1.66
C ASP A 208 -16.27 -16.19 -1.66
N ASP A 209 -16.93 -16.50 -0.55
CA ASP A 209 -17.72 -17.72 -0.33
C ASP A 209 -18.76 -17.96 -1.44
N ARG A 210 -19.27 -16.89 -2.07
CA ARG A 210 -20.26 -17.01 -3.16
C ARG A 210 -19.67 -17.74 -4.36
N TYR A 211 -18.37 -17.59 -4.59
CA TYR A 211 -17.65 -18.25 -5.68
C TYR A 211 -16.99 -19.55 -5.23
N LEU A 212 -16.44 -19.61 -4.01
CA LEU A 212 -15.82 -20.84 -3.47
C LEU A 212 -16.83 -21.98 -3.33
N TYR A 213 -18.05 -21.68 -2.90
CA TYR A 213 -19.13 -22.66 -2.71
C TYR A 213 -20.22 -22.57 -3.78
N HIS A 214 -19.95 -21.90 -4.91
CA HIS A 214 -20.92 -21.75 -5.98
C HIS A 214 -21.40 -23.13 -6.46
N PRO A 215 -22.71 -23.37 -6.74
CA PRO A 215 -23.19 -24.69 -7.14
C PRO A 215 -22.59 -25.19 -8.46
N ASP A 216 -22.36 -24.28 -9.41
CA ASP A 216 -21.71 -24.58 -10.69
C ASP A 216 -20.19 -24.76 -10.53
N ARG A 217 -19.69 -25.94 -10.93
CA ARG A 217 -18.25 -26.29 -10.87
C ARG A 217 -17.40 -25.40 -11.76
N GLU A 218 -17.90 -24.98 -12.92
CA GLU A 218 -17.12 -24.15 -13.85
C GLU A 218 -16.85 -22.77 -13.25
N VAL A 219 -17.83 -22.20 -12.55
CA VAL A 219 -17.68 -20.92 -11.86
C VAL A 219 -16.68 -21.02 -10.69
N ARG A 220 -16.72 -22.12 -9.90
CA ARG A 220 -15.73 -22.36 -8.83
C ARG A 220 -14.32 -22.49 -9.39
N ALA A 221 -14.15 -23.31 -10.43
CA ALA A 221 -12.86 -23.50 -11.07
C ALA A 221 -12.32 -22.20 -11.68
N ALA A 222 -13.20 -21.37 -12.25
CA ALA A 222 -12.86 -20.08 -12.79
C ALA A 222 -12.38 -19.11 -11.69
N TYR A 223 -13.03 -19.06 -10.54
CA TYR A 223 -12.56 -18.27 -9.39
C TYR A 223 -11.16 -18.70 -8.93
N LEU A 224 -10.94 -20.00 -8.70
CA LEU A 224 -9.63 -20.50 -8.28
C LEU A 224 -8.52 -20.19 -9.32
N ALA A 225 -8.81 -20.37 -10.61
CA ALA A 225 -7.89 -20.04 -11.68
C ALA A 225 -7.57 -18.54 -11.74
N GLY A 226 -8.56 -17.67 -11.52
CA GLY A 226 -8.35 -16.22 -11.42
C GLY A 226 -7.46 -15.85 -10.23
N GLY A 227 -7.62 -16.55 -9.10
CA GLY A 227 -6.73 -16.40 -7.94
C GLY A 227 -5.28 -16.73 -8.27
N SER A 228 -5.03 -17.85 -8.97
CA SER A 228 -3.68 -18.21 -9.45
C SER A 228 -3.10 -17.17 -10.40
N GLN A 229 -3.90 -16.67 -11.35
CA GLN A 229 -3.49 -15.58 -12.25
C GLN A 229 -3.16 -14.29 -11.48
N GLY A 230 -3.91 -13.99 -10.42
CA GLY A 230 -3.62 -12.88 -9.52
C GLY A 230 -2.26 -13.03 -8.85
N VAL A 231 -1.92 -14.23 -8.36
CA VAL A 231 -0.59 -14.52 -7.78
C VAL A 231 0.52 -14.33 -8.80
N GLU A 232 0.36 -14.87 -10.02
CA GLU A 232 1.33 -14.68 -11.10
C GLU A 232 1.56 -13.20 -11.43
N ALA A 233 0.49 -12.40 -11.50
CA ALA A 233 0.58 -10.96 -11.73
C ALA A 233 1.30 -10.22 -10.59
N ILE A 234 1.05 -10.59 -9.33
CA ILE A 234 1.76 -10.05 -8.16
C ILE A 234 3.26 -10.34 -8.25
N MET A 235 3.62 -11.61 -8.49
CA MET A 235 5.04 -12.01 -8.60
C MET A 235 5.74 -11.34 -9.78
N GLY A 236 5.04 -11.17 -10.91
CA GLY A 236 5.52 -10.41 -12.06
C GLY A 236 5.79 -8.95 -11.71
N THR A 237 4.90 -8.32 -10.94
CA THR A 237 5.05 -6.94 -10.48
C THR A 237 6.25 -6.79 -9.55
N ILE A 238 6.41 -7.68 -8.58
CA ILE A 238 7.56 -7.70 -7.66
C ILE A 238 8.86 -7.81 -8.46
N THR A 239 8.90 -8.75 -9.42
CA THR A 239 10.07 -8.94 -10.29
C THR A 239 10.39 -7.70 -11.13
N ALA A 240 9.37 -7.05 -11.69
CA ALA A 240 9.54 -5.83 -12.48
C ALA A 240 10.08 -4.67 -11.63
N VAL A 241 9.56 -4.48 -10.42
CA VAL A 241 10.05 -3.46 -9.49
C VAL A 241 11.49 -3.73 -9.07
N ARG A 242 11.84 -4.99 -8.77
CA ARG A 242 13.22 -5.39 -8.47
C ARG A 242 14.18 -5.08 -9.63
N ALA A 243 13.76 -5.32 -10.87
CA ALA A 243 14.54 -4.97 -12.05
C ALA A 243 14.73 -3.45 -12.17
N GLN A 244 13.66 -2.67 -12.02
CA GLN A 244 13.71 -1.21 -12.06
C GLN A 244 14.64 -0.63 -10.98
N VAL A 245 14.58 -1.14 -9.74
CA VAL A 245 15.46 -0.68 -8.66
C VAL A 245 16.94 -0.89 -9.00
N ARG A 246 17.28 -2.01 -9.66
CA ARG A 246 18.66 -2.29 -10.11
C ARG A 246 19.09 -1.35 -11.23
N GLU A 247 18.21 -1.09 -12.20
CA GLU A 247 18.47 -0.13 -13.27
C GLU A 247 18.68 1.29 -12.73
N ASP A 248 17.82 1.74 -11.80
CA ASP A 248 17.93 3.04 -11.14
C ASP A 248 19.22 3.17 -10.32
N ALA A 249 19.67 2.08 -9.69
CA ALA A 249 20.94 2.04 -8.97
C ALA A 249 22.14 2.14 -9.93
N ALA A 250 22.10 1.41 -11.06
CA ALA A 250 23.15 1.47 -12.08
C ALA A 250 23.23 2.86 -12.72
N ALA A 251 22.09 3.48 -13.05
CA ALA A 251 22.01 4.82 -13.61
C ALA A 251 22.59 5.87 -12.65
N ARG A 252 22.28 5.77 -11.35
CA ARG A 252 22.87 6.65 -10.31
C ARG A 252 24.38 6.47 -10.20
N ALA A 253 24.88 5.24 -10.16
CA ALA A 253 26.32 4.98 -10.10
C ALA A 253 27.06 5.53 -11.33
N ALA A 254 26.47 5.41 -12.52
CA ALA A 254 27.01 5.98 -13.74
C ALA A 254 27.04 7.52 -13.71
N ALA A 255 25.96 8.16 -13.25
CA ALA A 255 25.89 9.61 -13.08
C ALA A 255 26.95 10.12 -12.09
N ASP A 256 27.15 9.42 -10.97
CA ASP A 256 28.17 9.75 -9.97
C ASP A 256 29.59 9.60 -10.54
N SER A 257 29.85 8.59 -11.36
CA SER A 257 31.14 8.42 -12.04
C SER A 257 31.43 9.59 -12.99
N LEU A 258 30.45 9.94 -13.83
CA LEU A 258 30.58 11.05 -14.76
C LEU A 258 30.76 12.39 -14.04
N ALA A 259 30.07 12.59 -12.91
CA ALA A 259 30.27 13.77 -12.08
C ALA A 259 31.70 13.85 -11.50
N ARG A 260 32.27 12.72 -11.06
CA ARG A 260 33.66 12.64 -10.58
C ARG A 260 34.66 12.93 -11.69
N GLU A 261 34.49 12.35 -12.87
CA GLU A 261 35.34 12.59 -14.05
C GLU A 261 35.29 14.06 -14.47
N ARG A 262 34.08 14.64 -14.58
CA ARG A 262 33.91 16.07 -14.87
C ARG A 262 34.63 16.93 -13.85
N ASN A 263 34.47 16.64 -12.56
CA ASN A 263 35.12 17.41 -11.50
C ASN A 263 36.64 17.21 -11.46
N ALA A 264 37.16 16.06 -11.88
CA ALA A 264 38.59 15.82 -12.04
C ALA A 264 39.15 16.60 -13.24
N ALA A 265 38.47 16.57 -14.39
CA ALA A 265 38.84 17.33 -15.58
C ALA A 265 38.84 18.85 -15.31
N LEU A 266 37.80 19.36 -14.61
CA LEU A 266 37.75 20.77 -14.21
C LEU A 266 38.86 21.16 -13.24
N ARG A 267 39.28 20.25 -12.34
CA ARG A 267 40.44 20.48 -11.46
C ARG A 267 41.74 20.52 -12.26
N ALA A 268 41.97 19.56 -13.16
CA ALA A 268 43.13 19.55 -14.03
C ALA A 268 43.23 20.82 -14.89
N LEU A 269 42.11 21.31 -15.45
CA LEU A 269 42.07 22.57 -16.20
C LEU A 269 42.44 23.80 -15.36
N ARG A 270 42.08 23.82 -14.06
CA ARG A 270 42.46 24.92 -13.16
C ARG A 270 43.96 24.85 -12.82
N GLU A 271 44.50 23.64 -12.68
CA GLU A 271 45.92 23.44 -12.40
C GLU A 271 46.80 23.82 -13.60
N THR A 272 46.39 23.51 -14.83
CA THR A 272 47.10 23.93 -16.05
C THR A 272 46.98 25.43 -16.31
N ARG A 273 45.86 26.06 -15.92
CA ARG A 273 45.62 27.51 -16.07
C ARG A 273 46.15 28.33 -14.90
N ARG A 274 47.03 27.78 -14.04
CA ARG A 274 47.69 28.59 -13.02
C ARG A 274 48.41 29.75 -13.71
N PRO A 275 48.14 31.03 -13.36
CA PRO A 275 48.87 32.13 -13.95
C PRO A 275 50.35 31.92 -13.67
N ALA A 276 51.19 32.05 -14.71
CA ALA A 276 52.64 32.08 -14.55
C ALA A 276 52.97 33.08 -13.43
N ARG A 277 53.95 32.77 -12.56
CA ARG A 277 54.38 33.73 -11.55
C ARG A 277 54.67 35.05 -12.27
N PRO A 278 54.26 36.21 -11.71
CA PRO A 278 54.37 37.49 -12.40
C PRO A 278 55.80 37.80 -12.89
N ARG A 279 56.81 37.23 -12.20
CA ARG A 279 58.22 37.30 -12.59
C ARG A 279 58.55 36.52 -13.87
N ASP A 280 57.98 35.34 -14.04
CA ASP A 280 58.18 34.47 -15.20
C ASP A 280 57.39 35.00 -16.42
N ALA A 281 56.23 35.62 -16.18
CA ALA A 281 55.46 36.32 -17.21
C ALA A 281 56.19 37.58 -17.72
N HIS A 282 56.81 38.36 -16.82
CA HIS A 282 57.60 39.53 -17.20
C HIS A 282 58.87 39.15 -17.97
N ALA A 283 59.58 38.10 -17.52
CA ALA A 283 60.76 37.58 -18.21
C ALA A 283 60.41 37.00 -19.59
N ALA A 284 59.27 36.31 -19.73
CA ALA A 284 58.79 35.84 -21.02
C ALA A 284 58.40 37.00 -21.96
N TRP A 285 57.81 38.07 -21.42
CA TRP A 285 57.44 39.25 -22.19
C TRP A 285 58.67 40.07 -22.65
N GLU A 286 59.67 40.23 -21.78
CA GLU A 286 60.96 40.88 -22.13
C GLU A 286 61.72 40.09 -23.20
N ALA A 287 61.81 38.76 -23.07
CA ALA A 287 62.47 37.92 -24.07
C ALA A 287 61.78 38.00 -25.44
N GLN A 288 60.45 38.11 -25.48
CA GLN A 288 59.69 38.25 -26.71
C GLN A 288 59.80 39.67 -27.31
N ALA A 289 59.89 40.71 -26.47
CA ALA A 289 60.14 42.08 -26.91
C ALA A 289 61.53 42.23 -27.56
N GLU A 290 62.56 41.57 -27.02
CA GLU A 290 63.89 41.52 -27.64
C GLU A 290 63.91 40.79 -28.98
N GLN A 291 63.04 39.78 -29.15
CA GLN A 291 62.94 39.00 -30.39
C GLN A 291 62.25 39.76 -31.52
N ILE A 292 61.29 40.63 -31.19
CA ILE A 292 60.56 41.48 -32.16
C ILE A 292 61.34 42.76 -32.49
N GLY A 293 62.24 43.20 -31.58
CA GLY A 293 63.09 44.38 -31.76
C GLY A 293 64.39 44.16 -32.55
N ARG A 294 64.63 42.95 -33.08
CA ARG A 294 65.71 42.63 -34.02
C ARG A 294 65.15 42.45 -35.43
#